data_AF-A0A0C2FCM1-F1
#
_entry.id   AF-A0A0C2FCM1-F1
#
_cell.length_a   1.000
_cell.length_b   1.000
_cell.length_c   1.000
_cell.angle_alpha   90.00
_cell.angle_beta   90.00
_cell.angle_gamma   90.00
#
_symmetry.space_group_name_H-M   'P 1'
#
loop_
_entity.id
_entity.type
_entity.pdbx_description
1 polymer ?
#
loop_
_entity_poly.entity_id
_entity_poly.type
_entity_poly.pdbx_seq_one_letter_code
_entity_poly.pdbx_strand_id
1 'polypeptide(L)'
;MSENAAAPQEPTFRFGNGVELPPFRTVSDFLLGKARFEVGLWLVQFLSSYLLLWEVLTALKRCVTDLALGLAAIVVVAAVVIFAISDNPSFYQTRRDHPLITLGAIILACYFFIQVLPSVLTVLFR
;
A
#
# COMPACT_ATOMS: atom_id res chain seq x y z
N MET A 1 -40.68 -58.81 -6.81
CA MET A 1 -41.74 -58.10 -6.05
C MET A 1 -41.39 -56.62 -6.07
N SER A 2 -42.28 -55.82 -6.64
CA SER A 2 -42.35 -54.34 -6.58
C SER A 2 -42.25 -53.86 -5.12
N GLU A 3 -41.76 -52.66 -4.81
CA GLU A 3 -42.46 -51.40 -5.12
C GLU A 3 -41.50 -50.22 -4.93
N ASN A 4 -41.38 -49.39 -5.97
CA ASN A 4 -40.60 -48.16 -5.99
C ASN A 4 -41.44 -47.05 -5.35
N ALA A 5 -40.90 -46.38 -4.33
CA ALA A 5 -41.58 -45.30 -3.61
C ALA A 5 -41.90 -44.14 -4.56
N ALA A 6 -43.19 -43.89 -4.76
CA ALA A 6 -43.68 -42.78 -5.59
C ALA A 6 -43.32 -41.44 -4.93
N ALA A 7 -42.50 -40.63 -5.63
CA ALA A 7 -42.27 -39.24 -5.29
C ALA A 7 -43.57 -38.42 -5.51
N PRO A 8 -43.83 -37.37 -4.70
CA PRO A 8 -45.04 -36.57 -4.80
C PRO A 8 -45.09 -35.85 -6.16
N GLN A 9 -46.18 -36.03 -6.91
CA GLN A 9 -46.37 -35.42 -8.22
C GLN A 9 -46.60 -33.91 -8.07
N GLU A 10 -45.69 -33.10 -8.63
CA GLU A 10 -45.87 -31.65 -8.76
C GLU A 10 -46.99 -31.34 -9.76
N PRO A 11 -47.94 -30.43 -9.43
CA PRO A 11 -49.04 -30.10 -10.32
C PRO A 11 -48.51 -29.32 -11.53
N THR A 12 -48.41 -30.02 -12.66
CA THR A 12 -48.04 -29.43 -13.96
C THR A 12 -49.23 -28.64 -14.50
N PHE A 13 -49.32 -27.35 -14.16
CA PHE A 13 -50.36 -26.47 -14.69
C PHE A 13 -50.12 -26.18 -16.18
N ARG A 14 -50.94 -26.80 -17.05
CA ARG A 14 -50.98 -26.55 -18.50
C ARG A 14 -52.25 -25.79 -18.86
N PHE A 15 -52.12 -24.58 -19.39
CA PHE A 15 -53.20 -23.94 -20.15
C PHE A 15 -53.15 -24.48 -21.59
N GLY A 16 -54.32 -24.72 -22.18
CA GLY A 16 -54.49 -25.45 -23.45
C GLY A 16 -53.54 -25.03 -24.58
N ASN A 17 -53.22 -26.01 -25.44
CA ASN A 17 -52.28 -25.96 -26.56
C ASN A 17 -50.78 -25.81 -26.22
N GLY A 18 -50.29 -26.65 -25.30
CA GLY A 18 -48.88 -27.08 -25.31
C GLY A 18 -47.85 -26.03 -24.91
N VAL A 19 -48.25 -24.92 -24.30
CA VAL A 19 -47.31 -23.94 -23.77
C VAL A 19 -47.01 -24.30 -22.32
N GLU A 20 -45.88 -24.97 -22.11
CA GLU A 20 -45.32 -25.21 -20.77
C GLU A 20 -44.87 -23.86 -20.20
N LEU A 21 -45.58 -23.37 -19.18
CA LEU A 21 -45.12 -22.19 -18.45
C LEU A 21 -43.84 -22.56 -17.69
N PRO A 22 -42.75 -21.79 -17.86
CA PRO A 22 -41.52 -22.04 -17.12
C PRO A 22 -41.84 -22.00 -15.62
N PRO A 23 -41.30 -22.94 -14.82
CA PRO A 23 -41.60 -23.03 -13.40
C PRO A 23 -41.36 -21.68 -12.73
N PHE A 24 -42.33 -21.21 -11.94
CA PHE A 24 -42.20 -19.96 -11.20
C PHE A 24 -41.04 -20.11 -10.22
N ARG A 25 -39.88 -19.56 -10.58
CA ARG A 25 -38.71 -19.49 -9.72
C ARG A 25 -39.08 -18.66 -8.49
N THR A 26 -38.98 -19.26 -7.30
CA THR A 26 -39.28 -18.55 -6.06
C THR A 26 -38.31 -17.38 -5.87
N VAL A 27 -38.77 -16.30 -5.23
CA VAL A 27 -37.95 -15.11 -4.94
C VAL A 27 -36.69 -15.50 -4.15
N SER A 28 -36.78 -16.55 -3.32
CA SER A 28 -35.68 -17.15 -2.59
C SER A 28 -34.56 -17.67 -3.50
N ASP A 29 -34.88 -18.38 -4.57
CA ASP A 29 -33.89 -18.86 -5.55
C ASP A 29 -33.33 -17.74 -6.43
N PHE A 30 -34.12 -16.70 -6.67
CA PHE A 30 -33.63 -15.49 -7.34
C PHE A 30 -32.65 -14.72 -6.45
N LEU A 31 -32.94 -14.61 -5.15
CA LEU A 31 -32.06 -14.01 -4.15
C LEU A 31 -30.82 -14.86 -3.90
N LEU A 32 -30.91 -16.19 -3.82
CA LEU A 32 -29.73 -17.07 -3.75
C LEU A 32 -28.85 -16.96 -5.01
N GLY A 33 -29.48 -16.85 -6.18
CA GLY A 33 -28.78 -16.62 -7.45
C GLY A 33 -28.12 -15.23 -7.53
N LYS A 34 -28.76 -14.19 -6.99
CA LYS A 34 -28.27 -12.81 -6.94
C LYS A 34 -27.24 -12.58 -5.82
N ALA A 35 -27.38 -13.26 -4.68
CA ALA A 35 -26.46 -13.21 -3.55
C ALA A 35 -25.06 -13.66 -3.95
N ARG A 36 -24.94 -14.62 -4.89
CA ARG A 36 -23.64 -15.04 -5.43
C ARG A 36 -22.92 -13.91 -6.18
N PHE A 37 -23.66 -12.95 -6.75
CA PHE A 37 -23.09 -11.78 -7.44
C PHE A 37 -22.93 -10.57 -6.51
N GLU A 38 -23.84 -10.37 -5.56
CA GLU A 38 -23.71 -9.30 -4.56
C GLU A 38 -22.51 -9.56 -3.63
N VAL A 39 -22.36 -10.77 -3.09
CA VAL A 39 -21.21 -11.11 -2.21
C VAL A 39 -19.88 -10.88 -2.94
N GLY A 40 -19.82 -11.15 -4.25
CA GLY A 40 -18.65 -10.85 -5.08
C GLY A 40 -18.39 -9.36 -5.22
N LEU A 41 -19.42 -8.55 -5.48
CA LEU A 41 -19.29 -7.09 -5.63
C LEU A 41 -18.90 -6.41 -4.31
N TRP A 42 -19.51 -6.85 -3.19
CA TRP A 42 -19.19 -6.36 -1.84
C TRP A 42 -17.76 -6.75 -1.43
N LEU A 43 -17.31 -7.97 -1.74
CA LEU A 43 -15.94 -8.41 -1.46
C LEU A 43 -14.91 -7.62 -2.31
N VAL A 44 -15.21 -7.38 -3.58
CA VAL A 44 -14.35 -6.58 -4.48
C VAL A 44 -14.29 -5.13 -4.02
N GLN A 45 -15.42 -4.53 -3.62
CA GLN A 45 -15.45 -3.17 -3.08
C GLN A 45 -14.69 -3.07 -1.75
N PHE A 46 -14.83 -4.08 -0.89
CA PHE A 46 -14.11 -4.15 0.39
C PHE A 46 -12.60 -4.31 0.20
N LEU A 47 -12.17 -5.21 -0.70
CA LEU A 47 -10.77 -5.40 -1.05
C LEU A 47 -10.17 -4.16 -1.73
N SER A 48 -10.91 -3.52 -2.64
CA SER A 48 -10.49 -2.28 -3.29
C SER A 48 -10.31 -1.13 -2.28
N SER A 49 -11.23 -1.01 -1.32
CA SER A 49 -11.13 -0.02 -0.23
C SER A 49 -9.93 -0.28 0.69
N TYR A 50 -9.63 -1.54 0.98
CA TYR A 50 -8.45 -1.92 1.78
C TYR A 50 -7.13 -1.67 1.03
N LEU A 51 -7.08 -1.93 -0.27
CA LEU A 51 -5.92 -1.61 -1.12
C LEU A 51 -5.68 -0.10 -1.22
N LEU A 52 -6.75 0.70 -1.35
CA LEU A 52 -6.66 2.16 -1.31
C LEU A 52 -6.14 2.67 0.02
N LEU A 53 -6.64 2.14 1.14
CA LEU A 53 -6.14 2.48 2.47
C LEU A 53 -4.64 2.13 2.60
N TRP A 54 -4.23 0.96 2.11
CA TRP A 54 -2.84 0.51 2.13
C TRP A 54 -1.93 1.43 1.31
N GLU A 55 -2.36 1.82 0.11
CA GLU A 55 -1.66 2.79 -0.75
C GLU A 55 -1.51 4.14 -0.05
N VAL A 56 -2.58 4.66 0.55
CA VAL A 56 -2.57 5.94 1.29
C VAL A 56 -1.62 5.88 2.49
N LEU A 57 -1.66 4.80 3.28
CA LEU A 57 -0.76 4.61 4.41
C LEU A 57 0.70 4.49 3.96
N THR A 58 0.95 3.82 2.83
CA THR A 58 2.29 3.70 2.25
C THR A 58 2.81 5.04 1.74
N ALA A 59 1.96 5.83 1.08
CA ALA A 59 2.29 7.17 0.62
C ALA A 59 2.57 8.11 1.80
N LEU A 60 1.76 8.06 2.86
CA LEU A 60 1.98 8.84 4.08
C LEU A 60 3.29 8.45 4.77
N LYS A 61 3.57 7.14 4.90
CA LYS A 61 4.85 6.65 5.44
C LYS A 61 6.04 7.16 4.65
N ARG A 62 5.97 7.10 3.31
CA ARG A 62 7.04 7.61 2.43
C ARG A 62 7.25 9.10 2.65
N CYS A 63 6.18 9.90 2.67
CA CYS A 63 6.24 11.33 2.93
C CYS A 63 6.98 11.67 4.24
N VAL A 64 6.63 11.00 5.34
CA VAL A 64 7.30 11.21 6.63
C VAL A 64 8.78 10.80 6.57
N THR A 65 9.08 9.70 5.86
CA THR A 65 10.45 9.19 5.72
C THR A 65 11.31 10.14 4.90
N ASP A 66 10.80 10.65 3.78
CA ASP A 66 11.48 11.61 2.91
C ASP A 66 11.78 12.92 3.65
N LEU A 67 10.83 13.43 4.44
CA LEU A 67 11.02 14.61 5.28
C LEU A 67 12.09 14.38 6.36
N ALA A 68 12.03 13.23 7.04
CA ALA A 68 13.01 12.88 8.08
C ALA A 68 14.42 12.72 7.50
N LEU A 69 14.56 12.11 6.32
CA LEU A 69 15.82 12.00 5.59
C LEU A 69 16.38 13.36 5.19
N GLY A 70 15.52 14.26 4.69
CA GLY A 70 15.90 15.64 4.38
C GLY A 70 16.45 16.40 5.59
N LEU A 71 15.75 16.34 6.72
CA LEU A 71 16.20 16.96 7.98
C LEU A 71 17.50 16.34 8.49
N ALA A 72 17.61 15.01 8.46
CA ALA A 72 18.82 14.31 8.86
C ALA A 72 20.02 14.73 8.00
N ALA A 73 19.84 14.90 6.69
CA ALA A 73 20.90 15.37 5.79
C ALA A 73 21.39 16.78 6.14
N ILE A 74 20.47 17.70 6.44
CA ILE A 74 20.84 19.06 6.86
C ILE A 74 21.66 19.01 8.15
N VAL A 75 21.25 18.22 9.14
CA VAL A 75 21.96 18.07 10.42
C VAL A 75 23.35 17.46 10.22
N VAL A 76 23.48 16.42 9.40
CA VAL A 76 24.76 15.76 9.12
C VAL A 76 25.72 16.72 8.43
N VAL A 77 25.27 17.46 7.42
CA VAL A 77 26.11 18.46 6.73
C VAL A 77 26.52 19.57 7.69
N ALA A 78 25.60 20.09 8.50
CA ALA A 78 25.92 21.10 9.50
C ALA A 78 26.96 20.61 10.51
N ALA A 79 26.84 19.37 10.99
CA ALA A 79 27.80 18.77 11.92
C ALA A 79 29.19 18.64 11.29
N VAL A 80 29.28 18.23 10.03
CA VAL A 80 30.55 18.12 9.30
C VAL A 80 31.18 19.49 9.05
N VAL A 81 30.38 20.50 8.72
CA VAL A 81 30.84 21.88 8.57
C VAL A 81 31.35 22.43 9.90
N ILE A 82 30.60 22.28 10.99
CA ILE A 82 31.05 22.68 12.33
C ILE A 82 32.35 21.96 12.69
N PHE A 83 32.43 20.64 12.44
CA PHE A 83 33.65 19.87 12.67
C PHE A 83 34.82 20.36 11.79
N ALA A 84 34.59 20.79 10.55
CA ALA A 84 35.64 21.25 9.65
C ALA A 84 36.22 22.61 10.07
N ILE A 85 35.37 23.53 10.53
CA ILE A 85 35.78 24.90 10.88
C ILE A 85 36.12 25.05 12.37
N SER A 86 35.78 24.08 13.22
CA SER A 86 36.00 24.20 14.66
C SER A 86 37.49 24.28 15.02
N ASP A 87 37.83 25.26 15.86
CA ASP A 87 39.16 25.46 16.44
C ASP A 87 39.39 24.69 17.74
N ASN A 88 38.47 23.79 18.12
CA ASN A 88 38.66 22.97 19.31
C ASN A 88 39.91 22.09 19.18
N PRO A 89 40.77 22.03 20.21
CA PRO A 89 42.06 21.33 20.13
C PRO A 89 41.92 19.84 19.84
N SER A 90 40.83 19.20 20.32
CA SER A 90 40.53 17.78 20.06
C SER A 90 40.18 17.49 18.59
N PHE A 91 39.34 18.33 17.98
CA PHE A 91 38.98 18.22 16.56
C PHE A 91 40.16 18.57 15.67
N TYR A 92 40.98 19.55 16.08
CA TYR A 92 42.20 19.90 15.38
C TYR A 92 43.21 18.74 15.35
N GLN A 93 43.45 18.08 16.50
CA GLN A 93 44.32 16.91 16.58
C GLN A 93 43.80 15.75 15.73
N THR A 94 42.50 15.46 15.79
CA THR A 94 41.89 14.36 15.01
C THR A 94 42.04 14.57 13.49
N ARG A 95 41.87 15.81 13.00
CA ARG A 95 42.11 16.16 11.58
C ARG A 95 43.58 16.00 11.19
N ARG A 96 44.50 16.31 12.10
CA ARG A 96 45.94 16.23 11.86
C ARG A 96 46.47 14.78 11.87
N ASP A 97 46.00 13.99 12.82
CA ASP A 97 46.49 12.63 13.05
C ASP A 97 45.86 11.63 12.07
N HIS A 98 44.61 11.88 11.63
CA HIS A 98 43.89 11.03 10.70
C HIS A 98 43.29 11.82 9.52
N PRO A 99 44.13 12.37 8.63
CA PRO A 99 43.67 13.19 7.50
C PRO A 99 42.83 12.40 6.49
N LEU A 100 43.10 11.10 6.30
CA LEU A 100 42.31 10.24 5.41
C LEU A 100 40.89 9.99 5.95
N ILE A 101 40.74 9.82 7.27
CA ILE A 101 39.43 9.59 7.89
C ILE A 101 38.58 10.86 7.77
N THR A 102 39.18 12.02 7.99
CA THR A 102 38.47 13.30 7.90
C THR A 102 38.10 13.66 6.47
N LEU A 103 38.98 13.42 5.50
CA LEU A 103 38.65 13.53 4.08
C LEU A 103 37.53 12.54 3.68
N GLY A 104 37.61 11.29 4.14
CA GLY A 104 36.58 10.29 3.92
C GLY A 104 35.23 10.69 4.50
N ALA A 105 35.19 11.27 5.70
CA ALA A 105 33.97 11.78 6.32
C ALA A 105 33.34 12.92 5.51
N ILE A 106 34.16 13.84 4.98
CA ILE A 106 33.69 14.94 4.12
C ILE A 106 33.10 14.38 2.82
N ILE A 107 33.81 13.47 2.14
CA ILE A 107 33.33 12.86 0.89
C ILE A 107 32.04 12.09 1.13
N LEU A 108 31.96 11.31 2.22
CA LEU A 108 30.76 10.56 2.57
C LEU A 108 29.57 11.49 2.86
N ALA A 109 29.81 12.61 3.55
CA ALA A 109 28.79 13.61 3.79
C ALA A 109 28.29 14.27 2.50
N CYS A 110 29.20 14.60 1.58
CA CYS A 110 28.84 15.11 0.25
C CYS A 110 28.04 14.08 -0.56
N TYR A 111 28.45 12.80 -0.54
CA TYR A 111 27.73 11.72 -1.21
C TYR A 111 26.32 11.53 -0.64
N PHE A 112 26.19 11.52 0.69
CA PHE A 112 24.91 11.45 1.38
C PHE A 112 24.02 12.65 1.04
N PHE A 113 24.58 13.85 0.98
CA PHE A 113 23.85 15.05 0.58
C PHE A 113 23.29 14.93 -0.84
N ILE A 114 24.10 14.45 -1.81
CA ILE A 114 23.66 14.23 -3.19
C ILE A 114 22.54 13.17 -3.25
N GLN A 115 22.63 12.09 -2.47
CA GLN A 115 21.57 11.08 -2.41
C GLN A 115 20.24 11.61 -1.90
N VAL A 116 20.27 12.62 -1.02
CA VAL A 116 19.07 13.19 -0.39
C VAL A 116 18.51 14.38 -1.19
N LEU A 117 19.25 14.92 -2.17
CA LEU A 117 18.75 15.97 -3.08
C LEU A 117 17.40 15.62 -3.73
N PRO A 118 17.14 14.40 -4.25
CA PRO A 118 15.83 14.03 -4.77
C PRO A 118 14.71 14.15 -3.73
N SER A 119 14.93 13.69 -2.49
CA SER A 119 13.93 13.82 -1.40
C SER A 119 13.70 15.27 -0.99
N VAL A 120 14.71 16.14 -1.05
CA VAL A 120 14.53 17.58 -0.77
C VAL A 120 13.78 18.27 -1.90
N LEU A 121 14.13 17.97 -3.15
CA LEU A 121 13.48 18.54 -4.33
C LEU A 121 12.00 18.13 -4.41
N THR A 122 11.66 16.89 -4.07
CA THR A 122 10.25 16.45 -4.05
C THR A 122 9.44 17.07 -2.91
N VAL A 123 10.05 17.50 -1.80
CA VAL A 123 9.35 18.23 -0.74
C VAL A 123 9.22 19.72 -1.08
N LEU A 124 10.25 20.32 -1.69
CA LEU A 124 10.28 21.75 -1.99
C LEU A 124 9.47 22.13 -3.25
N PHE A 125 9.43 21.25 -4.25
CA PHE A 125 8.78 21.49 -5.54
C PHE A 125 7.50 20.66 -5.78
N ARG A 126 6.89 20.12 -4.72
CA ARG A 126 5.56 19.52 -4.78
C ARG A 126 4.46 20.55 -4.61
#